data_AF-A0A3R6YU17-F1
#
_entry.id   AF-A0A3R6YU17-F1
#
_cell.length_a   1.000
_cell.length_b   1.000
_cell.length_c   1.000
_cell.angle_alpha   90.00
_cell.angle_beta   90.00
_cell.angle_gamma   90.00
#
_symmetry.space_group_name_H-M   'P 1'
#
loop_
_entity.id
_entity.type
_entity.pdbx_description
1 polymer ?
#
loop_
_entity_poly.entity_id
_entity_poly.type
_entity_poly.pdbx_seq_one_letter_code
_entity_poly.pdbx_strand_id
1 'polypeptide(L)'
;MIKLERTSVMNLENAMRGARNPMNSWDRMDSFYDEDGNYVLGPNDLGLAKRLRRAGSDHRKYIRQVFVSVDITAPMYWWKEYDTYKVATVANSTSTMHKIHSKPFELDDFSHDHLTPESEAYMQTIVDHLETIRLKYVETKDKAYWYDMIQLLPSSYNQMRTCTLNYETLINIYFARKNHKLDEWHTFCDWIRTLPYAKELILAEEEED
;
A
#
# COMPACT_ATOMS: atom_id res chain seq x y z
N MET A 1 -3.71 9.17 -10.43
CA MET A 1 -3.84 9.10 -8.96
C MET A 1 -3.93 7.65 -8.47
N ILE A 2 -3.11 7.28 -7.48
CA ILE A 2 -3.04 5.95 -6.86
C ILE A 2 -4.38 5.56 -6.19
N LYS A 3 -4.71 4.26 -6.17
CA LYS A 3 -5.90 3.72 -5.48
C LYS A 3 -5.48 2.73 -4.41
N LEU A 4 -6.11 2.81 -3.24
CA LEU A 4 -5.92 1.89 -2.11
C LEU A 4 -7.28 1.33 -1.71
N GLU A 5 -7.45 0.02 -1.85
CA GLU A 5 -8.73 -0.67 -1.73
C GLU A 5 -8.60 -1.93 -0.88
N ARG A 6 -9.75 -2.46 -0.44
CA ARG A 6 -9.83 -3.73 0.32
C ARG A 6 -8.84 -3.82 1.50
N THR A 7 -8.69 -2.72 2.23
CA THR A 7 -7.79 -2.66 3.38
C THR A 7 -8.32 -3.53 4.52
N SER A 8 -7.44 -4.31 5.13
CA SER A 8 -7.72 -5.08 6.35
C SER A 8 -6.56 -4.95 7.33
N VAL A 9 -6.87 -4.59 8.58
CA VAL A 9 -5.93 -4.59 9.70
C VAL A 9 -6.24 -5.78 10.59
N MET A 10 -5.22 -6.56 10.90
CA MET A 10 -5.35 -7.86 11.55
C MET A 10 -4.42 -7.98 12.75
N ASN A 11 -4.76 -8.93 13.64
CA ASN A 11 -3.89 -9.42 14.70
C ASN A 11 -3.57 -8.41 15.83
N LEU A 12 -4.41 -7.37 16.00
CA LEU A 12 -4.30 -6.43 17.13
C LEU A 12 -4.40 -7.12 18.50
N GLU A 13 -5.30 -8.09 18.66
CA GLU A 13 -5.46 -8.86 19.90
C GLU A 13 -4.17 -9.55 20.33
N ASN A 14 -3.60 -10.39 19.45
CA ASN A 14 -2.37 -11.11 19.78
C ASN A 14 -1.17 -10.17 19.96
N ALA A 15 -1.11 -9.07 19.18
CA ALA A 15 -0.08 -8.06 19.36
C ALA A 15 -0.14 -7.46 20.78
N MET A 16 -1.32 -7.08 21.24
CA MET A 16 -1.51 -6.51 22.59
C MET A 16 -1.32 -7.54 23.70
N ARG A 17 -1.86 -8.76 23.54
CA ARG A 17 -1.61 -9.87 24.48
C ARG A 17 -0.12 -10.16 24.62
N GLY A 18 0.61 -10.17 23.49
CA GLY A 18 2.05 -10.34 23.46
C GLY A 18 2.83 -9.19 24.12
N ALA A 19 2.36 -7.95 23.97
CA ALA A 19 2.96 -6.77 24.62
C ALA A 19 2.92 -6.85 26.16
N ARG A 20 1.99 -7.64 26.73
CA ARG A 20 1.82 -7.82 28.18
C ARG A 20 2.68 -8.93 28.79
N ASN A 21 3.25 -9.81 27.96
CA ASN A 21 4.06 -10.96 28.41
C ASN A 21 5.22 -10.57 29.35
N PRO A 22 6.03 -9.52 29.09
CA PRO A 22 7.21 -9.23 29.92
C PRO A 22 6.89 -8.96 31.39
N MET A 23 5.69 -8.44 31.68
CA MET A 23 5.23 -8.11 33.04
C MET A 23 4.13 -9.05 33.54
N ASN A 24 3.81 -10.12 32.81
CA ASN A 24 2.72 -11.06 33.12
C ASN A 24 1.39 -10.36 33.44
N SER A 25 1.09 -9.27 32.73
CA SER A 25 0.02 -8.30 33.09
C SER A 25 -1.27 -8.49 32.28
N TRP A 26 -1.61 -9.76 31.98
CA TRP A 26 -2.77 -10.12 31.15
C TRP A 26 -4.10 -9.81 31.84
N ASP A 27 -4.13 -9.80 33.17
CA ASP A 27 -5.27 -9.43 34.01
C ASP A 27 -5.74 -7.98 33.81
N ARG A 28 -4.88 -7.13 33.25
CA ARG A 28 -5.15 -5.70 32.98
C ARG A 28 -5.59 -5.44 31.54
N MET A 29 -5.85 -6.48 30.75
CA MET A 29 -6.36 -6.37 29.37
C MET A 29 -7.84 -6.00 29.42
N ASP A 30 -8.24 -5.00 28.65
CA ASP A 30 -9.59 -4.44 28.65
C ASP A 30 -10.14 -4.17 27.23
N SER A 31 -9.41 -4.60 26.21
CA SER A 31 -9.87 -4.64 24.83
C SER A 31 -10.91 -5.73 24.60
N PHE A 32 -11.76 -5.54 23.60
CA PHE A 32 -12.88 -6.43 23.29
C PHE A 32 -13.20 -6.42 21.79
N TYR A 33 -14.03 -7.36 21.35
CA TYR A 33 -14.62 -7.34 20.01
C TYR A 33 -15.97 -6.63 20.06
N ASP A 34 -16.20 -5.66 19.17
CA ASP A 34 -17.50 -5.00 19.02
C ASP A 34 -18.52 -5.87 18.24
N GLU A 35 -19.73 -5.35 18.04
CA GLU A 35 -20.82 -6.06 17.36
C GLU A 35 -20.50 -6.36 15.89
N ASP A 36 -19.64 -5.56 15.26
CA ASP A 36 -19.18 -5.71 13.88
C ASP A 36 -17.95 -6.65 13.76
N GLY A 37 -17.46 -7.18 14.89
CA GLY A 37 -16.30 -8.06 14.94
C GLY A 37 -14.96 -7.34 14.84
N ASN A 38 -14.91 -6.01 15.01
CA ASN A 38 -13.67 -5.26 15.08
C ASN A 38 -13.08 -5.38 16.49
N TYR A 39 -11.75 -5.50 16.55
CA TYR A 39 -11.04 -5.52 17.82
C TYR A 39 -10.78 -4.09 18.31
N VAL A 40 -11.44 -3.69 19.39
CA VAL A 40 -11.39 -2.36 19.99
C VAL A 40 -10.44 -2.35 21.18
N LEU A 41 -9.46 -1.44 21.18
CA LEU A 41 -8.50 -1.28 22.26
C LEU A 41 -9.16 -0.56 23.44
N GLY A 42 -9.23 -1.26 24.56
CA GLY A 42 -9.67 -0.65 25.82
C GLY A 42 -8.67 0.39 26.34
N PRO A 43 -9.07 1.26 27.28
CA PRO A 43 -8.20 2.33 27.79
C PRO A 43 -6.84 1.86 28.33
N ASN A 44 -6.79 0.73 29.04
CA ASN A 44 -5.54 0.21 29.59
C ASN A 44 -4.63 -0.33 28.48
N ASP A 45 -5.19 -1.07 27.53
CA ASP A 45 -4.46 -1.59 26.37
C ASP A 45 -3.95 -0.46 25.47
N LEU A 46 -4.80 0.51 25.12
CA LEU A 46 -4.39 1.68 24.34
C LEU A 46 -3.33 2.51 25.07
N GLY A 47 -3.48 2.70 26.38
CA GLY A 47 -2.49 3.39 27.21
C GLY A 47 -1.13 2.67 27.22
N LEU A 48 -1.12 1.34 27.31
CA LEU A 48 0.11 0.54 27.18
C LEU A 48 0.71 0.67 25.77
N ALA A 49 -0.12 0.54 24.73
CA ALA A 49 0.27 0.63 23.33
C ALA A 49 0.96 1.97 23.03
N LYS A 50 0.35 3.09 23.44
CA LYS A 50 0.88 4.46 23.34
C LYS A 50 2.25 4.58 24.04
N ARG A 51 2.38 4.13 25.30
CA ARG A 51 3.65 4.18 26.05
C ARG A 51 4.76 3.39 25.37
N LEU A 52 4.49 2.15 24.96
CA LEU A 52 5.46 1.31 24.27
C LEU A 52 5.86 1.91 22.92
N ARG A 53 4.90 2.49 22.19
CA ARG A 53 5.17 3.19 20.92
C ARG A 53 6.13 4.36 21.09
N ARG A 54 5.99 5.13 22.17
CA ARG A 54 6.84 6.30 22.48
C ARG A 54 8.20 5.92 23.05
N ALA A 55 8.30 4.80 23.75
CA ALA A 55 9.55 4.32 24.35
C ALA A 55 10.63 3.92 23.34
N GLY A 56 10.30 3.79 22.05
CA GLY A 56 11.26 3.56 20.97
C GLY A 56 11.10 2.20 20.28
N SER A 57 11.93 1.97 19.25
CA SER A 57 11.84 0.79 18.37
C SER A 57 11.99 -0.54 19.11
N ASP A 58 12.78 -0.58 20.18
CA ASP A 58 13.01 -1.78 20.99
C ASP A 58 11.84 -2.15 21.89
N HIS A 59 10.99 -1.17 22.23
CA HIS A 59 9.84 -1.36 23.11
C HIS A 59 8.53 -1.55 22.33
N ARG A 60 8.44 -1.02 21.11
CA ARG A 60 7.25 -1.15 20.25
C ARG A 60 7.22 -2.41 19.39
N LYS A 61 8.00 -3.45 19.70
CA LYS A 61 8.05 -4.70 18.88
C LYS A 61 6.67 -5.32 18.61
N TYR A 62 5.67 -5.06 19.44
CA TYR A 62 4.29 -5.52 19.25
C TYR A 62 3.64 -4.97 17.96
N ILE A 63 3.93 -3.74 17.53
CA ILE A 63 3.33 -3.18 16.30
C ILE A 63 3.85 -3.85 15.02
N ARG A 64 4.96 -4.59 15.10
CA ARG A 64 5.44 -5.43 13.99
C ARG A 64 4.52 -6.63 13.74
N GLN A 65 3.67 -6.96 14.70
CA GLN A 65 2.71 -8.06 14.64
C GLN A 65 1.30 -7.60 14.27
N VAL A 66 1.08 -6.30 14.08
CA VAL A 66 -0.18 -5.75 13.56
C VAL A 66 -0.07 -5.73 12.04
N PHE A 67 -0.73 -6.68 11.38
CA PHE A 67 -0.62 -6.87 9.94
C PHE A 67 -1.64 -6.01 9.20
N VAL A 68 -1.25 -5.52 8.04
CA VAL A 68 -2.11 -4.79 7.12
C VAL A 68 -2.03 -5.46 5.75
N SER A 69 -3.20 -5.77 5.19
CA SER A 69 -3.34 -6.18 3.80
C SER A 69 -4.12 -5.12 3.04
N VAL A 70 -3.70 -4.78 1.83
CA VAL A 70 -4.33 -3.75 1.00
C VAL A 70 -4.06 -4.04 -0.48
N ASP A 71 -5.07 -3.80 -1.32
CA ASP A 71 -4.90 -3.76 -2.76
C ASP A 71 -4.50 -2.34 -3.16
N ILE A 72 -3.33 -2.19 -3.79
CA ILE A 72 -2.82 -0.91 -4.25
C ILE A 72 -2.74 -0.94 -5.76
N THR A 73 -3.36 0.04 -6.43
CA THR A 73 -3.19 0.28 -7.87
C THR A 73 -2.39 1.56 -8.06
N ALA A 74 -1.15 1.42 -8.56
CA ALA A 74 -0.20 2.52 -8.71
C ALA A 74 0.64 2.38 -9.99
N PRO A 75 1.20 3.48 -10.50
CA PRO A 75 2.09 3.45 -11.66
C PRO A 75 3.43 2.75 -11.33
N MET A 76 4.06 2.13 -12.33
CA MET A 76 5.33 1.41 -12.14
C MET A 76 6.45 2.27 -11.55
N TYR A 77 6.51 3.57 -11.86
CA TYR A 77 7.52 4.46 -11.26
C TYR A 77 7.36 4.58 -9.75
N TRP A 78 6.14 4.59 -9.23
CA TRP A 78 5.88 4.63 -7.79
C TRP A 78 6.25 3.29 -7.14
N TRP A 79 5.92 2.17 -7.80
CA TRP A 79 6.30 0.83 -7.34
C TRP A 79 7.81 0.66 -7.15
N LYS A 80 8.64 1.26 -8.01
CA LYS A 80 10.11 1.23 -7.85
C LYS A 80 10.55 1.82 -6.52
N GLU A 81 9.89 2.87 -6.05
CA GLU A 81 10.18 3.48 -4.76
C GLU A 81 9.59 2.67 -3.60
N TYR A 82 8.38 2.13 -3.76
CA TYR A 82 7.74 1.27 -2.77
C TYR A 82 8.54 -0.01 -2.50
N ASP A 83 9.08 -0.63 -3.55
CA ASP A 83 9.82 -1.89 -3.46
C ASP A 83 11.14 -1.77 -2.65
N THR A 84 11.55 -0.56 -2.28
CA THR A 84 12.68 -0.32 -1.34
C THR A 84 12.35 -0.70 0.11
N TYR A 85 11.07 -0.76 0.49
CA TYR A 85 10.61 -1.13 1.83
C TYR A 85 10.44 -2.66 1.95
N LYS A 86 11.56 -3.39 2.02
CA LYS A 86 11.65 -4.88 1.96
C LYS A 86 10.74 -5.70 2.91
N VAL A 87 10.24 -5.10 4.00
CA VAL A 87 9.29 -5.77 4.92
C VAL A 87 7.84 -5.69 4.40
N ALA A 88 7.57 -4.84 3.41
CA ALA A 88 6.30 -4.68 2.70
C ALA A 88 6.31 -5.26 1.26
N THR A 89 7.38 -5.94 0.83
CA THR A 89 7.52 -6.44 -0.56
C THR A 89 6.85 -7.78 -0.81
N VAL A 90 6.17 -8.38 0.18
CA VAL A 90 5.30 -9.53 -0.08
C VAL A 90 4.06 -9.00 -0.78
N ALA A 91 4.08 -9.10 -2.11
CA ALA A 91 3.03 -8.62 -2.97
C ALA A 91 2.63 -9.69 -3.99
N ASN A 92 1.33 -9.86 -4.18
CA ASN A 92 0.79 -10.64 -5.29
C ASN A 92 0.27 -9.66 -6.34
N SER A 93 0.82 -9.74 -7.56
CA SER A 93 0.38 -8.92 -8.68
C SER A 93 -0.16 -9.79 -9.80
N THR A 94 -1.11 -9.25 -10.57
CA THR A 94 -1.45 -9.83 -11.86
C THR A 94 -0.21 -9.69 -12.76
N SER A 95 0.35 -10.81 -13.21
CA SER A 95 1.58 -10.77 -13.99
C SER A 95 1.37 -10.04 -15.32
N THR A 96 1.97 -8.85 -15.46
CA THR A 96 2.00 -8.10 -16.71
C THR A 96 2.51 -8.98 -17.85
N MET A 97 3.57 -9.75 -17.62
CA MET A 97 4.16 -10.66 -18.62
C MET A 97 3.15 -11.66 -19.21
N HIS A 98 2.19 -12.12 -18.39
CA HIS A 98 1.20 -13.11 -18.80
C HIS A 98 -0.13 -12.50 -19.28
N LYS A 99 -0.47 -11.29 -18.82
CA LYS A 99 -1.81 -10.71 -18.99
C LYS A 99 -1.86 -9.37 -19.73
N ILE A 100 -0.73 -8.78 -20.10
CA ILE A 100 -0.70 -7.48 -20.80
C ILE A 100 -1.55 -7.44 -22.08
N HIS A 101 -1.70 -8.57 -22.77
CA HIS A 101 -2.48 -8.67 -24.00
C HIS A 101 -3.95 -9.03 -23.79
N SER A 102 -4.37 -9.30 -22.54
CA SER A 102 -5.67 -9.90 -22.22
C SER A 102 -6.84 -8.92 -22.27
N LYS A 103 -6.58 -7.62 -22.23
CA LYS A 103 -7.57 -6.56 -22.45
C LYS A 103 -6.98 -5.47 -23.36
N PRO A 104 -7.82 -4.66 -24.02
CA PRO A 104 -7.37 -3.48 -24.76
C PRO A 104 -6.58 -2.50 -23.88
N PHE A 105 -5.61 -1.83 -24.48
CA PHE A 105 -4.95 -0.69 -23.85
C PHE A 105 -5.86 0.54 -23.91
N GLU A 106 -6.03 1.19 -22.77
CA GLU A 106 -6.82 2.40 -22.61
C GLU A 106 -5.97 3.48 -21.91
N LEU A 107 -6.26 4.76 -22.13
CA LEU A 107 -5.49 5.84 -21.52
C LEU A 107 -5.48 5.74 -19.98
N ASP A 108 -6.61 5.33 -19.39
CA ASP A 108 -6.78 5.15 -17.94
C ASP A 108 -6.01 3.95 -17.36
N ASP A 109 -5.39 3.12 -18.20
CA ASP A 109 -4.40 2.13 -17.74
C ASP A 109 -3.09 2.80 -17.29
N PHE A 110 -2.93 4.10 -17.53
CA PHE A 110 -1.72 4.85 -17.21
C PHE A 110 -2.03 6.01 -16.26
N SER A 111 -1.06 6.40 -15.43
CA SER A 111 -1.15 7.67 -14.71
C SER A 111 -0.91 8.80 -15.69
N HIS A 112 -1.94 9.64 -15.87
CA HIS A 112 -1.94 10.78 -16.79
C HIS A 112 -2.44 12.08 -16.15
N ASP A 113 -2.75 12.04 -14.85
CA ASP A 113 -3.41 13.08 -14.06
C ASP A 113 -2.64 14.40 -13.91
N HIS A 114 -1.34 14.39 -14.21
CA HIS A 114 -0.50 15.58 -14.20
C HIS A 114 0.05 15.95 -15.58
N LEU A 115 -0.37 15.25 -16.65
CA LEU A 115 0.06 15.60 -18.00
C LEU A 115 -0.57 16.92 -18.42
N THR A 116 0.19 17.69 -19.20
CA THR A 116 -0.38 18.82 -19.93
C THR A 116 -1.30 18.30 -21.03
N PRO A 117 -2.29 19.07 -21.50
CA PRO A 117 -3.19 18.62 -22.58
C PRO A 117 -2.45 18.16 -23.85
N GLU A 118 -1.33 18.80 -24.18
CA GLU A 118 -0.47 18.38 -25.31
C GLU A 118 0.19 17.02 -25.06
N SER A 119 0.72 16.80 -23.86
CA SER A 119 1.37 15.53 -23.51
C SER A 119 0.37 14.38 -23.37
N GLU A 120 -0.84 14.67 -22.89
CA GLU A 120 -1.94 13.71 -22.81
C GLU A 120 -2.38 13.27 -24.22
N ALA A 121 -2.50 14.21 -25.17
CA ALA A 121 -2.78 13.89 -26.57
C ALA A 121 -1.67 13.02 -27.20
N TYR A 122 -0.41 13.29 -26.87
CA TYR A 122 0.70 12.43 -27.31
C TYR A 122 0.67 11.06 -26.66
N MET A 123 0.32 10.99 -25.37
CA MET A 123 0.14 9.73 -24.64
C MET A 123 -0.93 8.86 -25.30
N GLN A 124 -2.04 9.45 -25.77
CA GLN A 124 -3.05 8.72 -26.53
C GLN A 124 -2.46 8.05 -27.79
N THR A 125 -1.53 8.72 -28.49
CA THR A 125 -0.85 8.13 -29.65
C THR A 125 -0.01 6.91 -29.27
N ILE A 126 0.64 6.92 -28.10
CA ILE A 126 1.39 5.78 -27.57
C ILE A 126 0.44 4.62 -27.24
N VAL A 127 -0.69 4.92 -26.58
CA VAL A 127 -1.72 3.94 -26.22
C VAL A 127 -2.31 3.27 -27.47
N ASP A 128 -2.68 4.05 -28.49
CA ASP A 128 -3.22 3.54 -29.75
C ASP A 128 -2.21 2.64 -30.49
N HIS A 129 -0.92 2.99 -30.41
CA HIS A 129 0.14 2.17 -30.99
C HIS A 129 0.32 0.84 -30.23
N LEU A 130 0.32 0.88 -28.90
CA LEU A 130 0.36 -0.33 -28.06
C LEU A 130 -0.83 -1.25 -28.36
N GLU A 131 -2.03 -0.71 -28.55
CA GLU A 131 -3.20 -1.49 -28.92
C GLU A 131 -3.08 -2.11 -30.32
N THR A 132 -2.53 -1.37 -31.28
CA THR A 132 -2.23 -1.90 -32.62
C THR A 132 -1.28 -3.10 -32.54
N ILE A 133 -0.22 -3.01 -31.72
CA ILE A 133 0.71 -4.11 -31.48
C ILE A 133 0.00 -5.27 -30.79
N ARG A 134 -0.84 -4.99 -29.78
CA ARG A 134 -1.61 -6.01 -29.05
C ARG A 134 -2.50 -6.81 -29.98
N LEU A 135 -3.23 -6.16 -30.89
CA LEU A 135 -4.09 -6.82 -31.88
C LEU A 135 -3.28 -7.75 -32.80
N LYS A 136 -2.13 -7.28 -33.31
CA LYS A 136 -1.21 -8.11 -34.09
C LYS A 136 -0.72 -9.33 -33.31
N TYR A 137 -0.36 -9.15 -32.03
CA TYR A 137 0.03 -10.27 -31.18
C TYR A 137 -1.12 -11.25 -30.96
N VAL A 138 -2.34 -10.75 -30.69
CA VAL A 138 -3.50 -11.61 -30.42
C VAL A 138 -3.84 -12.47 -31.64
N GLU A 139 -3.74 -11.91 -32.85
CA GLU A 139 -3.96 -12.58 -34.13
C GLU A 139 -2.85 -13.59 -34.47
N THR A 140 -1.58 -13.14 -34.43
CA THR A 140 -0.45 -13.93 -34.96
C THR A 140 0.23 -14.82 -33.93
N LYS A 141 0.11 -14.48 -32.64
CA LYS A 141 0.91 -15.03 -31.53
C LYS A 141 2.43 -14.88 -31.71
N ASP A 142 2.88 -13.99 -32.60
CA ASP A 142 4.31 -13.74 -32.82
C ASP A 142 4.93 -13.08 -31.59
N LYS A 143 5.98 -13.71 -31.05
CA LYS A 143 6.71 -13.23 -29.87
C LYS A 143 7.34 -11.85 -30.08
N ALA A 144 7.62 -11.43 -31.32
CA ALA A 144 8.13 -10.10 -31.62
C ALA A 144 7.17 -9.01 -31.10
N TYR A 145 5.88 -9.09 -31.45
CA TYR A 145 4.87 -8.13 -30.99
C TYR A 145 4.66 -8.16 -29.47
N TRP A 146 4.88 -9.31 -28.84
CA TRP A 146 4.85 -9.39 -27.37
C TRP A 146 6.01 -8.62 -26.73
N TYR A 147 7.22 -8.73 -27.30
CA TYR A 147 8.36 -7.93 -26.83
C TYR A 147 8.14 -6.44 -27.07
N ASP A 148 7.58 -6.05 -28.21
CA ASP A 148 7.24 -4.65 -28.51
C ASP A 148 6.32 -4.07 -27.43
N MET A 149 5.24 -4.77 -27.06
CA MET A 149 4.33 -4.30 -26.00
C MET A 149 5.06 -4.07 -24.67
N ILE A 150 5.95 -4.99 -24.28
CA ILE A 150 6.62 -4.93 -22.96
C ILE A 150 7.69 -3.85 -22.94
N GLN A 151 8.49 -3.73 -24.01
CA GLN A 151 9.60 -2.79 -24.05
C GLN A 151 9.14 -1.36 -24.26
N LEU A 152 8.02 -1.15 -24.96
CA LEU A 152 7.43 0.16 -25.16
C LEU A 152 6.55 0.60 -23.98
N LEU A 153 6.17 -0.30 -23.07
CA LEU A 153 5.23 -0.01 -21.98
C LEU A 153 5.72 1.16 -21.10
N PRO A 154 5.00 2.29 -21.09
CA PRO A 154 5.36 3.43 -20.24
C PRO A 154 5.39 3.08 -18.75
N SER A 155 6.34 3.66 -18.02
CA SER A 155 6.42 3.46 -16.56
C SER A 155 5.24 4.06 -15.78
N SER A 156 4.40 4.85 -16.45
CA SER A 156 3.13 5.33 -15.92
C SER A 156 2.04 4.25 -15.90
N TYR A 157 2.27 3.06 -16.47
CA TYR A 157 1.28 1.98 -16.46
C TYR A 157 0.93 1.56 -15.03
N ASN A 158 -0.36 1.56 -14.73
CA ASN A 158 -0.91 1.22 -13.43
C ASN A 158 -0.93 -0.30 -13.24
N GLN A 159 -0.38 -0.74 -12.12
CA GLN A 159 -0.42 -2.13 -11.68
C GLN A 159 -1.11 -2.23 -10.33
N MET A 160 -2.09 -3.12 -10.25
CA MET A 160 -2.65 -3.56 -8.98
C MET A 160 -1.75 -4.63 -8.36
N ARG A 161 -1.40 -4.46 -7.08
CA ARG A 161 -0.75 -5.47 -6.25
C ARG A 161 -1.46 -5.55 -4.90
N THR A 162 -1.73 -6.76 -4.43
CA THR A 162 -2.12 -6.99 -3.03
C THR A 162 -0.86 -7.03 -2.18
N CYS A 163 -0.69 -6.06 -1.30
CA CYS A 163 0.48 -5.91 -0.45
C CYS A 163 0.18 -6.33 0.99
N THR A 164 1.15 -6.97 1.63
CA THR A 164 1.13 -7.25 3.08
C THR A 164 2.26 -6.50 3.77
N LEU A 165 1.93 -5.80 4.85
CA LEU A 165 2.82 -4.97 5.63
C LEU A 165 2.42 -4.99 7.10
N ASN A 166 3.14 -4.24 7.94
CA ASN A 166 2.80 -4.07 9.36
C ASN A 166 2.94 -2.60 9.79
N TYR A 167 2.42 -2.28 10.97
CA TYR A 167 2.43 -0.90 11.47
C TYR A 167 3.85 -0.35 11.63
N GLU A 168 4.86 -1.17 11.96
CA GLU A 168 6.26 -0.73 12.00
C GLU A 168 6.76 -0.24 10.64
N THR A 169 6.39 -0.95 9.57
CA THR A 169 6.77 -0.58 8.21
C THR A 169 6.04 0.68 7.76
N LEU A 170 4.77 0.83 8.14
CA LEU A 170 3.99 2.05 7.88
C LEU A 170 4.56 3.28 8.56
N ILE A 171 5.08 3.16 9.78
CA ILE A 171 5.81 4.25 10.44
C ILE A 171 6.97 4.69 9.56
N ASN A 172 7.81 3.75 9.12
CA ASN A 172 8.98 4.05 8.32
C ASN A 172 8.62 4.70 6.98
N ILE A 173 7.56 4.20 6.32
CA ILE A 173 7.07 4.78 5.06
C ILE A 173 6.53 6.19 5.30
N TYR A 174 5.61 6.38 6.26
CA TYR A 174 4.96 7.66 6.52
C TYR A 174 6.00 8.77 6.77
N PHE A 175 6.94 8.55 7.69
CA PHE A 175 7.92 9.58 8.03
C PHE A 175 8.94 9.84 6.91
N ALA A 176 9.21 8.87 6.04
CA ALA A 176 10.07 9.05 4.88
C ALA A 176 9.37 9.72 3.69
N ARG A 177 8.04 9.61 3.57
CA ARG A 177 7.28 9.96 2.36
C ARG A 177 6.25 11.08 2.54
N LYS A 178 5.91 11.49 3.78
CA LYS A 178 4.90 12.54 4.02
C LYS A 178 5.16 13.89 3.36
N ASN A 179 6.42 14.20 3.02
CA ASN A 179 6.81 15.44 2.34
C ASN A 179 7.39 15.15 0.93
N HIS A 180 6.98 14.04 0.30
CA HIS A 180 7.52 13.64 -0.99
C HIS A 180 7.10 14.59 -2.12
N LYS A 181 7.77 14.53 -3.26
CA LYS A 181 7.39 15.31 -4.46
C LYS A 181 6.25 14.71 -5.29
N LEU A 182 5.88 13.47 -4.99
CA LEU A 182 4.86 12.74 -5.74
C LEU A 182 3.57 12.74 -4.92
N ASP A 183 2.46 13.16 -5.51
CA ASP A 183 1.17 13.27 -4.85
C ASP A 183 0.60 11.88 -4.49
N GLU A 184 1.01 10.82 -5.19
CA GLU A 184 0.66 9.44 -4.87
C GLU A 184 1.19 9.03 -3.48
N TRP A 185 2.36 9.53 -3.08
CA TRP A 185 2.87 9.29 -1.72
C TRP A 185 2.09 10.05 -0.65
N HIS A 186 1.55 11.23 -0.97
CA HIS A 186 0.70 11.97 -0.04
C HIS A 186 -0.62 11.23 0.13
N THR A 187 -1.23 10.79 -0.97
CA THR A 187 -2.43 9.94 -0.96
C THR A 187 -2.19 8.66 -0.14
N PHE A 188 -1.03 8.03 -0.30
CA PHE A 188 -0.64 6.86 0.51
C PHE A 188 -0.52 7.22 2.00
N CYS A 189 0.12 8.35 2.34
CA CYS A 189 0.26 8.81 3.73
C CYS A 189 -1.08 9.20 4.35
N ASP A 190 -2.00 9.76 3.57
CA ASP A 190 -3.37 10.05 4.01
C ASP A 190 -4.15 8.76 4.27
N TRP A 191 -3.99 7.74 3.44
CA TRP A 191 -4.53 6.41 3.72
C TRP A 191 -3.94 5.81 5.02
N ILE A 192 -2.65 5.98 5.30
CA ILE A 192 -2.07 5.52 6.58
C ILE A 192 -2.81 6.13 7.76
N ARG A 193 -3.21 7.41 7.68
CA ARG A 193 -3.92 8.13 8.74
C ARG A 193 -5.32 7.56 9.02
N THR A 194 -5.92 6.87 8.06
CA THR A 194 -7.27 6.28 8.23
C THR A 194 -7.25 4.91 8.90
N LEU A 195 -6.08 4.30 9.09
CA LEU A 195 -5.96 2.99 9.71
C LEU A 195 -6.34 3.04 11.21
N PRO A 196 -6.87 1.94 11.78
CA PRO A 196 -7.21 1.87 13.20
C PRO A 196 -6.03 2.27 14.10
N TYR A 197 -6.26 3.26 14.96
CA TYR A 197 -5.26 3.79 15.88
C TYR A 197 -3.99 4.35 15.21
N ALA A 198 -4.09 4.82 13.95
CA ALA A 198 -2.93 5.34 13.23
C ALA A 198 -2.32 6.55 13.93
N LYS A 199 -3.13 7.47 14.46
CA LYS A 199 -2.67 8.67 15.18
C LYS A 199 -1.77 8.29 16.34
N GLU A 200 -2.20 7.32 17.14
CA GLU A 200 -1.54 6.88 18.36
C GLU A 200 -0.35 5.98 18.09
N LEU A 201 -0.51 5.00 17.18
CA LEU A 201 0.42 3.88 17.03
C LEU A 201 1.38 4.06 15.86
N ILE A 202 1.00 4.81 14.83
CA ILE A 202 1.86 5.07 13.66
C ILE A 202 2.47 6.47 13.78
N LEU A 203 1.63 7.50 13.78
CA LEU A 203 2.04 8.90 13.76
C LEU A 203 2.58 9.38 15.12
N ALA A 204 2.18 8.71 16.20
CA ALA A 204 2.51 9.07 17.58
C ALA A 204 2.12 10.52 17.94
N GLU A 205 0.97 10.97 17.42
CA GLU A 205 0.37 12.25 17.76
C GLU A 205 -0.10 12.25 19.23
N GLU A 206 -0.09 13.43 19.84
CA GLU A 206 -0.72 13.65 21.13
C GLU A 206 -2.20 13.99 20.91
N GLU A 207 -3.05 13.61 21.86
CA GLU A 207 -4.39 14.21 21.91
C GLU A 207 -4.17 15.69 22.24
N GLU A 208 -4.63 16.60 21.39
CA GLU A 208 -4.75 18.00 21.78
C GLU A 208 -5.76 18.05 22.93
N ASP A 209 -5.27 18.39 24.13
CA ASP A 209 -6.07 18.61 25.34
C ASP A 209 -7.10 19.74 25.15
#